data_AF-Q8U3N3-F1
#
_entry.id   AF-Q8U3N3-F1
#
_cell.length_a   1.000
_cell.length_b   1.000
_cell.length_c   1.000
_cell.angle_alpha   90.00
_cell.angle_beta   90.00
_cell.angle_gamma   90.00
#
_symmetry.space_group_name_H-M   'P 1'
#
loop_
_entity.id
_entity.type
_entity.pdbx_description
1 polymer ?
#
loop_
_entity_poly.entity_id
_entity_poly.type
_entity_poly.pdbx_seq_one_letter_code
_entity_poly.pdbx_strand_id
1 'polypeptide(L)'
;MVFLILYEPYTVLKSNLAWLGVNIEDYPWQELNDFFGSVHRIERNVKGVYVLSGAIDEVIFISKLKDLANSIIGRIDKEKEYWIFTYLTSGICKLFSHPSTVYKLVLAMKDDVLKDIKVKTIVTYVPVECPVIEDVIYQASDIVIETKVLGNRRVGIFSKGGEGIFPLFEEG
;
A
#
# COMPACT_ATOMS: atom_id res chain seq x y z
N MET A 1 -10.45 10.16 4.26
CA MET A 1 -10.56 9.75 2.83
C MET A 1 -9.47 8.76 2.51
N VAL A 2 -9.70 7.76 1.64
CA VAL A 2 -8.76 6.63 1.46
C VAL A 2 -8.20 6.56 0.04
N PHE A 3 -6.88 6.48 -0.06
CA PHE A 3 -6.10 6.16 -1.25
C PHE A 3 -5.60 4.73 -1.13
N LEU A 4 -5.77 3.93 -2.19
CA LEU A 4 -5.36 2.53 -2.19
C LEU A 4 -4.25 2.31 -3.22
N ILE A 5 -3.16 1.67 -2.80
CA ILE A 5 -2.02 1.33 -3.67
C ILE A 5 -1.91 -0.19 -3.73
N LEU A 6 -1.94 -0.74 -4.95
CA LEU A 6 -1.87 -2.17 -5.20
C LEU A 6 -0.55 -2.56 -5.86
N TYR A 7 0.22 -3.38 -5.15
CA TYR A 7 1.41 -4.05 -5.69
C TYR A 7 1.09 -5.46 -6.24
N GLU A 8 -0.13 -5.94 -5.99
CA GLU A 8 -0.67 -7.21 -6.46
C GLU A 8 -1.80 -6.98 -7.48
N PRO A 9 -2.18 -7.98 -8.29
CA PRO A 9 -3.25 -7.83 -9.25
C PRO A 9 -4.56 -7.35 -8.61
N TYR A 10 -5.21 -6.35 -9.22
CA TYR A 10 -6.52 -5.85 -8.78
C TYR A 10 -7.56 -6.95 -8.52
N THR A 11 -7.54 -8.01 -9.34
CA THR A 11 -8.44 -9.17 -9.19
C THR A 11 -8.22 -9.95 -7.89
N VAL A 12 -6.99 -10.02 -7.38
CA VAL A 12 -6.67 -10.66 -6.10
C VAL A 12 -7.28 -9.87 -4.96
N LEU A 13 -7.11 -8.55 -4.94
CA LEU A 13 -7.76 -7.71 -3.92
C LEU A 13 -9.29 -7.84 -3.99
N LYS A 14 -9.88 -7.71 -5.19
CA LYS A 14 -11.33 -7.83 -5.38
C LYS A 14 -11.85 -9.16 -4.84
N SER A 15 -11.14 -10.26 -5.12
CA SER A 15 -11.51 -11.58 -4.64
C SER A 15 -11.42 -11.65 -3.10
N ASN A 16 -10.30 -11.21 -2.53
CA ASN A 16 -10.08 -11.27 -1.08
C ASN A 16 -11.07 -10.43 -0.29
N LEU A 17 -11.46 -9.25 -0.79
CA LEU A 17 -12.51 -8.45 -0.18
C LEU A 17 -13.88 -9.11 -0.32
N ALA A 18 -14.19 -9.69 -1.47
CA ALA A 18 -15.47 -10.40 -1.67
C ALA A 18 -15.63 -11.59 -0.70
N TRP A 19 -14.55 -12.31 -0.40
CA TRP A 19 -14.53 -13.35 0.63
C TRP A 19 -14.86 -12.83 2.04
N LEU A 20 -14.60 -11.55 2.31
CA LEU A 20 -14.95 -10.87 3.55
C LEU A 20 -16.34 -10.19 3.49
N GLY A 21 -17.11 -10.44 2.43
CA GLY A 21 -18.41 -9.79 2.21
C GLY A 21 -18.29 -8.31 1.79
N VAL A 22 -17.10 -7.89 1.36
CA VAL A 22 -16.80 -6.51 0.98
C VAL A 22 -16.69 -6.43 -0.54
N ASN A 23 -17.60 -5.69 -1.19
CA ASN A 23 -17.47 -5.39 -2.61
C ASN A 23 -16.68 -4.09 -2.79
N ILE A 24 -15.49 -4.19 -3.38
CA ILE A 24 -14.59 -3.04 -3.59
C ILE A 24 -15.24 -1.92 -4.43
N GLU A 25 -16.17 -2.25 -5.33
CA GLU A 25 -16.82 -1.29 -6.24
C GLU A 25 -17.84 -0.41 -5.51
N ASP A 26 -18.32 -0.83 -4.35
CA ASP A 26 -19.30 -0.09 -3.54
C ASP A 26 -18.64 0.99 -2.66
N TYR A 27 -17.30 0.97 -2.55
CA TYR A 27 -16.56 1.94 -1.77
C TYR A 27 -16.17 3.13 -2.65
N PRO A 28 -16.39 4.36 -2.16
CA PRO A 28 -15.98 5.57 -2.87
C PRO A 28 -14.46 5.77 -2.70
N TRP A 29 -13.66 4.86 -3.25
CA TRP A 29 -12.22 5.10 -3.41
C TRP A 29 -12.08 6.35 -4.26
N GLN A 30 -11.36 7.35 -3.74
CA GLN A 30 -11.09 8.51 -4.57
C GLN A 30 -10.08 8.16 -5.66
N GLU A 31 -9.00 7.45 -5.30
CA GLU A 31 -8.02 6.98 -6.27
C GLU A 31 -7.42 5.64 -5.80
N LEU A 32 -7.57 4.61 -6.62
CA LEU A 32 -6.89 3.31 -6.51
C LEU A 32 -5.78 3.28 -7.56
N ASN A 33 -4.55 3.08 -7.14
CA ASN A 33 -3.39 2.98 -8.03
C ASN A 33 -2.97 1.52 -8.19
N ASP A 34 -3.16 0.97 -9.40
CA ASP A 34 -2.80 -0.41 -9.75
C ASP A 34 -1.35 -0.42 -10.29
N PHE A 35 -0.36 -0.47 -9.38
CA PHE A 35 1.05 -0.53 -9.77
C PHE A 35 1.39 -1.83 -10.47
N PHE A 36 0.75 -2.93 -10.08
CA PHE A 36 0.88 -4.21 -10.79
C PHE A 36 0.45 -4.07 -12.25
N GLY A 37 -0.74 -3.54 -12.49
CA GLY A 37 -1.25 -3.26 -13.84
C GLY A 37 -0.36 -2.30 -14.60
N SER A 38 0.26 -1.34 -13.91
CA SER A 38 1.17 -0.37 -14.53
C SER A 38 2.43 -1.06 -15.09
N VAL A 39 3.11 -1.85 -14.26
CA VAL A 39 4.34 -2.55 -14.65
C VAL A 39 4.07 -3.61 -15.72
N HIS A 40 2.95 -4.34 -15.60
CA HIS A 40 2.55 -5.39 -16.53
C HIS A 40 1.74 -4.89 -17.73
N ARG A 41 1.55 -3.57 -17.89
CA ARG A 41 0.81 -2.93 -19.00
C ARG A 41 -0.62 -3.46 -19.17
N ILE A 42 -1.29 -3.69 -18.04
CA ILE A 42 -2.69 -4.14 -18.01
C ILE A 42 -3.58 -2.92 -17.97
N GLU A 43 -4.35 -2.71 -19.03
CA GLU A 43 -5.33 -1.64 -19.07
C GLU A 43 -6.50 -1.92 -18.11
N ARG A 44 -6.98 -0.87 -17.46
CA ARG A 44 -8.14 -0.90 -16.57
C ARG A 44 -9.17 0.11 -17.04
N ASN A 45 -10.37 -0.38 -17.35
CA ASN A 45 -11.52 0.48 -17.60
C ASN A 45 -12.46 0.47 -16.39
N VAL A 46 -11.91 0.83 -15.22
CA VAL A 46 -12.64 0.88 -13.95
C VAL A 46 -12.50 2.29 -13.38
N LYS A 47 -13.63 2.92 -13.09
CA LYS A 47 -13.65 4.30 -12.56
C LYS A 47 -12.88 4.37 -11.24
N GLY A 48 -12.00 5.37 -11.13
CA GLY A 48 -11.16 5.57 -9.93
C GLY A 48 -9.99 4.60 -9.82
N VAL A 49 -9.77 3.73 -10.82
CA VAL A 49 -8.57 2.88 -10.91
C VAL A 49 -7.60 3.49 -11.92
N TYR A 50 -6.39 3.79 -11.46
CA TYR A 50 -5.35 4.42 -12.23
C TYR A 50 -4.20 3.45 -12.48
N VAL A 51 -3.75 3.44 -13.72
CA VAL A 51 -2.62 2.65 -14.21
C VAL A 51 -1.67 3.62 -14.89
N LEU A 52 -0.39 3.59 -14.52
CA LEU A 52 0.64 4.35 -15.23
C LEU A 52 0.87 3.69 -16.60
N SER A 53 0.82 4.48 -17.67
CA SER A 53 0.98 4.00 -19.05
C SER A 53 2.41 4.16 -19.56
N GLY A 54 2.79 3.41 -20.60
CA GLY A 54 4.09 3.52 -21.28
C GLY A 54 5.20 2.64 -20.69
N ALA A 55 6.47 2.92 -21.04
CA ALA A 55 7.60 2.23 -20.45
C ALA A 55 7.67 2.50 -18.94
N ILE A 56 7.90 1.45 -18.15
CA ILE A 56 8.05 1.51 -16.70
C ILE A 56 9.32 0.74 -16.35
N ASP A 57 10.44 1.44 -16.30
CA ASP A 57 11.57 1.03 -15.48
C ASP A 57 11.45 1.69 -14.10
N GLU A 58 12.34 1.34 -13.18
CA GLU A 58 12.32 1.79 -11.78
C GLU A 58 12.36 3.33 -11.64
N VAL A 59 13.16 4.02 -12.47
CA VAL A 59 13.32 5.48 -12.39
C VAL A 59 12.10 6.17 -12.99
N ILE A 60 11.65 5.70 -14.16
CA ILE A 60 10.45 6.22 -14.83
C ILE A 60 9.22 5.98 -13.96
N PHE A 61 9.13 4.83 -13.27
CA PHE A 61 8.06 4.53 -12.32
C PHE A 61 7.97 5.60 -11.23
N ILE A 62 9.08 5.90 -10.55
CA ILE A 62 9.12 6.90 -9.48
C ILE A 62 8.75 8.29 -10.00
N SER A 63 9.26 8.68 -11.17
CA SER A 63 8.92 9.98 -11.79
C SER A 63 7.42 10.08 -12.07
N LYS A 64 6.84 9.08 -12.74
CA LYS A 64 5.40 9.06 -13.07
C LYS A 64 4.52 9.01 -11.82
N LEU A 65 4.95 8.27 -10.80
CA LEU A 65 4.25 8.22 -9.52
C LEU A 65 4.26 9.59 -8.83
N LYS A 66 5.38 10.32 -8.88
CA LYS A 66 5.48 11.68 -8.34
C LYS A 66 4.54 12.64 -9.08
N ASP A 67 4.49 12.57 -10.41
CA ASP A 67 3.58 13.40 -11.22
C ASP A 67 2.11 13.12 -10.88
N LEU A 68 1.75 11.84 -10.75
CA LEU A 68 0.42 11.43 -10.35
C LEU A 68 0.07 11.94 -8.94
N ALA A 69 0.97 11.75 -7.97
CA ALA A 69 0.77 12.20 -6.61
C ALA A 69 0.56 13.73 -6.53
N ASN A 70 1.38 14.51 -7.24
CA ASN A 70 1.23 15.96 -7.35
C ASN A 70 -0.11 16.38 -7.97
N SER A 71 -0.54 15.68 -9.03
CA SER A 71 -1.83 15.92 -9.68
C SER A 71 -3.01 15.67 -8.73
N ILE A 72 -2.94 14.59 -7.94
CA ILE A 72 -3.94 14.27 -6.92
C ILE A 72 -3.95 15.36 -5.84
N ILE A 73 -2.79 15.72 -5.30
CA ILE A 73 -2.67 16.69 -4.21
C ILE A 73 -3.12 18.09 -4.60
N GLY A 74 -2.91 18.49 -5.85
CA GLY A 74 -3.45 19.75 -6.36
C GLY A 74 -4.98 19.86 -6.29
N ARG A 75 -5.69 18.75 -6.06
CA ARG A 75 -7.16 18.68 -6.02
C ARG A 75 -7.72 18.41 -4.62
N ILE A 76 -6.90 18.07 -3.64
CA ILE A 76 -7.37 17.72 -2.31
C ILE A 76 -7.39 18.93 -1.35
N ASP A 77 -8.23 18.83 -0.34
CA ASP A 77 -8.33 19.79 0.76
C ASP A 77 -7.30 19.47 1.85
N LYS A 78 -6.25 20.28 1.98
CA LYS A 78 -5.11 20.00 2.89
C LYS A 78 -5.48 19.97 4.38
N GLU A 79 -6.62 20.55 4.76
CA GLU A 79 -7.07 20.56 6.16
C GLU A 79 -7.68 19.23 6.62
N LYS A 80 -8.01 18.34 5.67
CA LYS A 80 -8.59 17.02 5.97
C LYS A 80 -7.54 15.96 6.26
N GLU A 81 -7.97 14.92 6.97
CA GLU A 81 -7.16 13.73 7.19
C GLU A 81 -7.35 12.71 6.05
N TYR A 82 -6.23 12.24 5.52
CA TYR A 82 -6.16 11.24 4.47
C TYR A 82 -5.52 9.95 4.97
N TRP A 83 -5.95 8.84 4.40
CA TRP A 83 -5.44 7.52 4.68
C TRP A 83 -4.88 6.94 3.39
N ILE A 84 -3.64 6.47 3.42
CA ILE A 84 -3.04 5.68 2.34
C ILE A 84 -2.98 4.24 2.83
N PHE A 85 -3.53 3.33 2.04
CA PHE A 85 -3.47 1.91 2.29
C PHE A 85 -2.65 1.24 1.20
N THR A 86 -1.58 0.53 1.57
CA THR A 86 -0.82 -0.28 0.63
C THR A 86 -1.15 -1.75 0.85
N TYR A 87 -1.73 -2.38 -0.17
CA TYR A 87 -2.10 -3.78 -0.13
C TYR A 87 -0.95 -4.65 -0.65
N LEU A 88 -0.47 -5.55 0.21
CA LEU A 88 0.62 -6.49 -0.03
C LEU A 88 1.84 -5.83 -0.65
N THR A 89 2.48 -4.94 0.11
CA THR A 89 3.68 -4.20 -0.30
C THR A 89 4.83 -5.11 -0.70
N SER A 90 4.84 -6.36 -0.23
CA SER A 90 5.77 -7.40 -0.68
C SER A 90 5.74 -7.64 -2.19
N GLY A 91 4.63 -7.35 -2.88
CA GLY A 91 4.52 -7.44 -4.33
C GLY A 91 5.57 -6.61 -5.09
N ILE A 92 6.16 -5.60 -4.45
CA ILE A 92 7.26 -4.81 -5.04
C ILE A 92 8.46 -5.68 -5.49
N CYS A 93 8.74 -6.79 -4.80
CA CYS A 93 9.79 -7.75 -5.20
C CYS A 93 9.46 -8.51 -6.49
N LYS A 94 8.17 -8.59 -6.86
CA LYS A 94 7.72 -9.21 -8.13
C LYS A 94 7.74 -8.20 -9.28
N LEU A 95 7.68 -6.91 -8.96
CA LEU A 95 7.53 -5.83 -9.93
C LEU A 95 8.86 -5.19 -10.36
N PHE A 96 9.89 -5.22 -9.50
CA PHE A 96 11.12 -4.48 -9.73
C PHE A 96 12.36 -5.34 -9.42
N SER A 97 13.46 -5.04 -10.10
CA SER A 97 14.75 -5.74 -9.94
C SER A 97 15.50 -5.31 -8.68
N HIS A 98 15.30 -4.05 -8.24
CA HIS A 98 15.88 -3.44 -7.04
C HIS A 98 14.78 -2.94 -6.09
N PRO A 99 13.95 -3.84 -5.54
CA PRO A 99 12.77 -3.49 -4.77
C PRO A 99 13.07 -2.60 -3.55
N SER A 100 14.20 -2.81 -2.87
CA SER A 100 14.62 -1.98 -1.72
C SER A 100 14.90 -0.54 -2.12
N THR A 101 15.56 -0.32 -3.26
CA THR A 101 15.82 1.02 -3.80
C THR A 101 14.52 1.70 -4.20
N VAL A 102 13.66 1.00 -4.93
CA VAL A 102 12.36 1.54 -5.35
C VAL A 102 11.51 1.90 -4.12
N TYR A 103 11.44 1.03 -3.12
CA TYR A 103 10.65 1.30 -1.92
C TYR A 103 11.13 2.53 -1.16
N LYS A 104 12.46 2.68 -0.97
CA LYS A 104 13.05 3.88 -0.36
C LYS A 104 12.71 5.15 -1.13
N LEU A 105 12.75 5.09 -2.47
CA LEU A 105 12.37 6.22 -3.32
C LEU A 105 10.88 6.55 -3.22
N VAL A 106 10.00 5.55 -3.13
CA VAL A 106 8.57 5.77 -2.88
C VAL A 106 8.34 6.47 -1.54
N LEU A 107 9.03 6.04 -0.48
CA LEU A 107 8.93 6.68 0.84
C LEU A 107 9.47 8.11 0.82
N ALA A 108 10.64 8.35 0.22
CA ALA A 108 11.20 9.69 0.09
C ALA A 108 10.27 10.62 -0.73
N MET A 109 9.67 10.11 -1.80
CA MET A 109 8.68 10.84 -2.59
C MET A 109 7.43 11.14 -1.77
N LYS A 110 6.92 10.17 -1.02
CA LYS A 110 5.78 10.36 -0.11
C LYS A 110 6.04 11.51 0.85
N ASP A 111 7.21 11.52 1.49
CA ASP A 111 7.56 12.56 2.47
C ASP A 111 7.72 13.94 1.84
N ASP A 112 8.33 14.04 0.64
CA ASP A 112 8.45 15.31 -0.11
C ASP A 112 7.08 15.88 -0.51
N VAL A 113 6.23 15.01 -1.05
CA VAL A 113 4.97 15.37 -1.68
C VAL A 113 3.86 15.61 -0.65
N LEU A 114 3.87 14.91 0.49
CA LEU A 114 2.82 14.97 1.52
C LEU A 114 3.22 15.76 2.77
N LYS A 115 4.38 16.45 2.79
CA LYS A 115 4.92 17.14 3.98
C LYS A 115 3.93 18.08 4.72
N ASP A 116 3.03 18.72 3.97
CA ASP A 116 2.06 19.70 4.51
C ASP A 116 0.64 19.13 4.65
N ILE A 117 0.49 17.80 4.54
CA ILE A 117 -0.80 17.12 4.53
C ILE A 117 -0.85 16.11 5.67
N LYS A 118 -1.95 16.11 6.42
CA LYS A 118 -2.19 15.12 7.47
C LYS A 118 -2.56 13.78 6.84
N VAL A 119 -1.59 12.87 6.79
CA VAL A 119 -1.75 11.54 6.21
C VAL A 119 -1.39 10.45 7.21
N LYS A 120 -2.22 9.41 7.27
CA LYS A 120 -1.90 8.15 7.93
C LYS A 120 -1.68 7.07 6.88
N THR A 121 -0.65 6.25 7.04
CA THR A 121 -0.35 5.16 6.09
C THR A 121 -0.45 3.83 6.79
N ILE A 122 -1.23 2.92 6.22
CA ILE A 122 -1.28 1.51 6.62
C ILE A 122 -0.60 0.69 5.55
N VAL A 123 0.41 -0.07 5.97
CA VAL A 123 1.18 -0.96 5.10
C VAL A 123 0.89 -2.40 5.49
N THR A 124 0.42 -3.20 4.54
CA THR A 124 0.37 -4.65 4.71
C THR A 124 1.59 -5.28 4.03
N TYR A 125 2.25 -6.20 4.75
CA TYR A 125 3.53 -6.77 4.37
C TYR A 125 3.62 -8.22 4.83
N VAL A 126 4.19 -9.06 3.98
CA VAL A 126 4.46 -10.48 4.23
C VAL A 126 5.98 -10.69 4.12
N PRO A 127 6.70 -10.89 5.24
CA PRO A 127 8.16 -10.96 5.26
C PRO A 127 8.76 -11.99 4.31
N VAL A 128 8.16 -13.19 4.27
CA VAL A 128 8.64 -14.30 3.43
C VAL A 128 8.57 -14.01 1.93
N GLU A 129 7.71 -13.09 1.49
CA GLU A 129 7.57 -12.75 0.07
C GLU A 129 8.57 -11.69 -0.40
N CYS A 130 9.08 -10.85 0.50
CA CYS A 130 10.00 -9.77 0.12
C CYS A 130 10.85 -9.32 1.31
N PRO A 131 11.77 -10.16 1.82
CA PRO A 131 12.54 -9.85 3.03
C PRO A 131 13.45 -8.62 2.87
N VAL A 132 13.86 -8.30 1.64
CA VAL A 132 14.81 -7.22 1.32
C VAL A 132 14.31 -5.80 1.60
N ILE A 133 13.02 -5.63 1.91
CA ILE A 133 12.43 -4.34 2.30
C ILE A 133 12.02 -4.28 3.78
N GLU A 134 12.17 -5.37 4.53
CA GLU A 134 11.67 -5.49 5.90
C GLU A 134 12.23 -4.37 6.79
N ASP A 135 13.56 -4.24 6.84
CA ASP A 135 14.23 -3.22 7.63
C ASP A 135 13.75 -1.81 7.30
N VAL A 136 13.48 -1.55 6.01
CA VAL A 136 12.99 -0.24 5.55
C VAL A 136 11.58 0.02 6.08
N ILE A 137 10.70 -0.98 6.04
CA ILE A 137 9.34 -0.90 6.59
C ILE A 137 9.40 -0.66 8.10
N TYR A 138 10.18 -1.45 8.84
CA TYR A 138 10.31 -1.31 10.28
C TYR A 138 10.87 0.06 10.69
N GLN A 139 11.86 0.56 9.95
CA GLN A 139 12.44 1.88 10.23
C GLN A 139 11.45 3.01 9.94
N ALA A 140 10.76 2.96 8.80
CA ALA A 140 9.84 4.01 8.34
C ALA A 140 8.48 4.02 9.04
N SER A 141 8.11 2.94 9.76
CA SER A 141 6.82 2.83 10.43
C SER A 141 6.87 3.36 11.85
N ASP A 142 5.90 4.15 12.28
CA ASP A 142 5.77 4.56 13.68
C ASP A 142 5.31 3.39 14.57
N ILE A 143 4.44 2.54 14.03
CA ILE A 143 3.85 1.38 14.69
C ILE A 143 4.05 0.15 13.80
N VAL A 144 4.45 -0.97 14.40
CA VAL A 144 4.51 -2.27 13.72
C VAL A 144 3.73 -3.30 14.52
N ILE A 145 2.81 -3.98 13.85
CA ILE A 145 1.99 -5.06 14.40
C ILE A 145 2.32 -6.33 13.62
N GLU A 146 2.94 -7.30 14.28
CA GLU A 146 3.15 -8.63 13.73
C GLU A 146 1.95 -9.52 14.02
N THR A 147 1.41 -10.16 12.99
CA THR A 147 0.36 -11.16 13.14
C THR A 147 0.98 -12.55 13.26
N LYS A 148 0.69 -13.26 14.37
CA LYS A 148 1.19 -14.63 14.59
C LYS A 148 0.07 -15.57 15.00
N VAL A 149 0.30 -16.86 14.79
CA VAL A 149 -0.51 -17.93 15.36
C VAL A 149 0.24 -18.47 16.57
N LEU A 150 -0.33 -18.28 17.77
CA LEU A 150 0.21 -18.82 19.03
C LEU A 150 -0.75 -19.88 19.56
N GLY A 151 -0.35 -21.15 19.48
CA GLY A 151 -1.26 -22.28 19.73
C GLY A 151 -2.42 -22.27 18.71
N ASN A 152 -3.65 -22.19 19.19
CA ASN A 152 -4.85 -22.12 18.33
C ASN A 152 -5.39 -20.69 18.13
N ARG A 153 -4.69 -19.67 18.62
CA ARG A 153 -5.16 -18.27 18.57
C ARG A 153 -4.36 -17.44 17.58
N ARG A 154 -5.08 -16.61 16.81
CA ARG A 154 -4.49 -15.58 15.94
C ARG A 154 -4.35 -14.29 16.74
N VAL A 155 -3.12 -13.81 16.89
CA VAL A 155 -2.81 -12.64 17.71
C VAL A 155 -2.02 -11.60 16.94
N GLY A 156 -2.22 -10.33 17.29
CA GLY A 156 -1.37 -9.22 16.92
C GLY A 156 -0.41 -8.91 18.06
N ILE A 157 0.85 -8.63 17.72
CA ILE A 157 1.91 -8.29 18.67
C ILE A 157 2.49 -6.95 18.24
N PHE A 158 2.52 -5.96 19.14
CA PHE A 158 3.23 -4.72 18.88
C PHE A 158 4.74 -4.98 18.96
N SER A 159 5.44 -4.87 17.82
CA SER A 159 6.90 -4.94 17.77
C SER A 159 7.56 -3.55 17.69
N LYS A 160 6.78 -2.49 17.43
CA LYS A 160 7.19 -1.08 17.52
C LYS A 160 6.00 -0.18 17.82
N GLY A 161 6.21 0.91 18.57
CA GLY A 161 5.24 2.00 18.73
C GLY A 161 4.03 1.70 19.63
N GLY A 162 4.06 0.58 20.36
CA GLY A 162 3.01 0.15 21.28
C GLY A 162 3.49 -1.00 22.16
N GLU A 163 2.61 -1.55 23.00
CA GLU A 163 2.93 -2.66 23.90
C GLU A 163 1.83 -3.72 23.91
N GLY A 164 2.23 -4.97 24.12
CA GLY A 164 1.31 -6.08 24.39
C GLY A 164 0.95 -6.96 23.20
N ILE A 165 0.11 -7.95 23.51
CA ILE A 165 -0.42 -8.97 22.58
C ILE A 165 -1.94 -8.89 22.66
N PHE A 166 -2.61 -8.89 21.51
CA PHE A 166 -4.08 -8.80 21.43
C PHE A 166 -4.66 -9.81 20.43
N PRO A 167 -5.88 -10.32 20.65
CA PRO A 167 -6.55 -11.20 19.68
C PRO A 167 -6.90 -10.43 18.40
N LEU A 168 -6.67 -11.03 17.22
CA LEU A 168 -6.98 -10.39 15.93
C LEU A 168 -8.46 -10.48 15.55
N PHE A 169 -9.13 -11.54 16.00
CA PHE A 169 -10.53 -11.82 15.71
C PHE A 169 -11.17 -12.36 17.00
N GLU A 170 -12.40 -11.95 17.27
CA GLU A 170 -13.21 -12.60 18.31
C GLU A 170 -13.49 -14.05 17.89
N GLU A 171 -13.43 -14.99 18.83
CA GLU A 171 -13.82 -16.39 18.57
C GLU A 171 -15.34 -16.38 18.30
N GLY A 172 -15.72 -16.65 17.05
CA GLY A 172 -17.12 -16.81 16.63
C GLY A 172 -17.70 -18.18 16.98
#